data_AF-A0A1I0AS78-F1
#
_entry.id   AF-A0A1I0AS78-F1
#
_cell.length_a   1.000
_cell.length_b   1.000
_cell.length_c   1.000
_cell.angle_alpha   90.00
_cell.angle_beta   90.00
_cell.angle_gamma   90.00
#
_symmetry.space_group_name_H-M   'P 1'
#
loop_
_entity.id
_entity.type
_entity.pdbx_description
1 polymer ?
#
loop_
_entity_poly.entity_id
_entity_poly.type
_entity_poly.pdbx_seq_one_letter_code
_entity_poly.pdbx_strand_id
1 'polypeptide(L)'
;MNMKVLMVSLIALLLVAMSGCTDPAEPEDPITAANLSVDGVVLENVPEGFDYLGAHSLEVEDVKASYADVTGIVEASEGIYQRDSVDYFIIAIELESSEAAEELVTQYKAGFVPLANGDRFVEESFNGHDATRVTKYITSNGEQVPRYHYVWTNENFVFLVKGNTDDNTIVMDLAEATGF
;
A
#
# COMPACT_ATOMS: atom_id res chain seq x y z
N MET A 1 26.05 75.84 14.03
CA MET A 1 25.87 77.24 13.59
C MET A 1 24.75 77.27 12.58
N ASN A 2 23.81 78.19 12.77
CA ASN A 2 22.45 78.17 12.24
C ASN A 2 22.36 78.25 10.71
N MET A 3 21.37 77.58 10.12
CA MET A 3 20.61 78.18 9.03
C MET A 3 19.13 77.79 9.13
N LYS A 4 18.31 78.82 9.38
CA LYS A 4 16.85 78.83 9.34
C LYS A 4 16.40 78.95 7.89
N VAL A 5 15.35 78.26 7.45
CA VAL A 5 14.33 78.76 6.50
C VAL A 5 13.03 77.93 6.72
N LEU A 6 12.02 78.49 7.40
CA LEU A 6 10.65 78.79 6.88
C LEU A 6 9.94 77.60 6.20
N MET A 7 8.98 76.91 6.82
CA MET A 7 7.55 77.24 7.02
C MET A 7 6.79 77.59 5.71
N VAL A 8 5.77 76.78 5.34
CA VAL A 8 4.40 77.18 4.92
C VAL A 8 3.60 75.99 4.28
N SER A 9 2.34 75.86 4.74
CA SER A 9 1.11 75.23 4.19
C SER A 9 1.13 73.77 3.71
N LEU A 10 0.36 72.86 4.33
CA LEU A 10 -1.11 72.73 4.29
C LEU A 10 -1.65 72.43 2.88
N ILE A 11 -1.70 71.15 2.50
CA ILE A 11 -2.78 70.58 1.68
C ILE A 11 -3.08 69.18 2.21
N ALA A 12 -4.17 69.08 2.97
CA ALA A 12 -4.90 67.84 3.11
C ALA A 12 -5.76 67.67 1.85
N LEU A 13 -5.70 66.52 1.20
CA LEU A 13 -6.87 65.84 0.67
C LEU A 13 -6.49 64.43 0.23
N LEU A 14 -7.19 63.49 0.86
CA LEU A 14 -7.31 62.07 0.54
C LEU A 14 -7.37 61.83 -0.97
N LEU A 15 -6.90 60.66 -1.41
CA LEU A 15 -7.73 59.73 -2.18
C LEU A 15 -7.16 58.32 -2.07
N VAL A 16 -8.11 57.40 -1.89
CA VAL A 16 -8.00 56.00 -1.50
C VAL A 16 -7.28 55.18 -2.58
N ALA A 17 -6.16 54.55 -2.24
CA ALA A 17 -5.63 53.43 -3.01
C ALA A 17 -6.05 52.14 -2.29
N MET A 18 -6.92 51.38 -2.95
CA MET A 18 -7.44 50.12 -2.46
C MET A 18 -6.29 49.17 -2.13
N SER A 19 -6.30 48.67 -0.90
CA SER A 19 -5.56 47.50 -0.47
C SER A 19 -6.07 46.27 -1.24
N GLY A 20 -5.43 45.98 -2.37
CA GLY A 20 -5.41 44.65 -2.96
C GLY A 20 -4.09 43.99 -2.60
N CYS A 21 -3.99 43.43 -1.39
CA CYS A 21 -3.03 42.35 -1.17
C CYS A 21 -3.42 41.28 -2.19
N THR A 22 -2.51 40.99 -3.11
CA THR A 22 -2.55 39.73 -3.84
C THR A 22 -2.23 38.68 -2.79
N ASP A 23 -3.22 37.89 -2.38
CA ASP A 23 -2.94 36.68 -1.63
C ASP A 23 -1.99 35.84 -2.49
N PRO A 24 -0.80 35.47 -2.00
CA PRO A 24 -0.04 34.42 -2.65
C PRO A 24 -0.93 33.18 -2.63
N ALA A 25 -1.08 32.54 -3.79
CA ALA A 25 -1.73 31.24 -3.88
C ALA A 25 -1.16 30.36 -2.77
N GLU A 26 -2.03 29.87 -1.88
CA GLU A 26 -1.64 28.89 -0.88
C GLU A 26 -0.93 27.75 -1.62
N PRO A 27 0.23 27.28 -1.13
CA PRO A 27 0.79 26.06 -1.66
C PRO A 27 -0.29 25.00 -1.56
N GLU A 28 -0.63 24.36 -2.68
CA GLU A 28 -1.52 23.20 -2.64
C GLU A 28 -0.99 22.26 -1.56
N ASP A 29 -1.88 21.91 -0.63
CA ASP A 29 -1.56 21.03 0.48
C ASP A 29 -0.72 19.87 -0.05
N PRO A 30 0.36 19.45 0.65
CA PRO A 30 1.05 18.23 0.28
C PRO A 30 -0.03 17.16 0.18
N ILE A 31 -0.09 16.46 -0.97
CA ILE A 31 -1.03 15.37 -1.25
C ILE A 31 -1.13 14.58 0.05
N THR A 32 -2.21 14.81 0.79
CA THR A 32 -2.45 14.10 2.04
C THR A 32 -2.56 12.68 1.55
N ALA A 33 -1.65 11.81 2.00
CA ALA A 33 -1.81 10.38 1.80
C ALA A 33 -3.27 10.09 2.12
N ALA A 34 -4.06 9.76 1.09
CA ALA A 34 -5.45 9.38 1.27
C ALA A 34 -5.42 8.38 2.41
N ASN A 35 -6.19 8.58 3.49
CA ASN A 35 -6.22 7.65 4.63
C ASN A 35 -6.19 6.22 4.10
N LEU A 36 -5.01 5.60 4.09
CA LEU A 36 -4.79 4.30 3.49
C LEU A 36 -5.39 3.35 4.49
N SER A 37 -6.57 2.84 4.15
CA SER A 37 -7.55 2.48 5.15
C SER A 37 -7.28 1.11 5.81
N VAL A 38 -6.15 0.47 5.52
CA VAL A 38 -5.68 -0.69 6.29
C VAL A 38 -4.19 -0.52 6.62
N ASP A 39 -3.87 -0.53 7.92
CA ASP A 39 -2.49 -0.55 8.41
C ASP A 39 -1.74 -1.79 7.90
N GLY A 40 -0.44 -1.63 7.59
CA GLY A 40 0.46 -2.75 7.26
C GLY A 40 0.81 -2.94 5.78
N VAL A 41 0.27 -2.14 4.86
CA VAL A 41 0.73 -2.16 3.45
C VAL A 41 1.82 -1.14 3.13
N VAL A 42 2.09 -0.20 4.04
CA VAL A 42 3.20 0.75 3.98
C VAL A 42 4.24 0.35 5.02
N LEU A 43 5.41 -0.07 4.56
CA LEU A 43 6.47 -0.58 5.43
C LEU A 43 7.18 0.55 6.18
N GLU A 44 7.45 0.35 7.47
CA GLU A 44 8.29 1.28 8.25
C GLU A 44 9.71 1.33 7.68
N ASN A 45 10.25 0.17 7.30
CA ASN A 45 11.56 0.01 6.71
C ASN A 45 11.44 -0.77 5.41
N VAL A 46 11.48 -0.07 4.28
CA VAL A 46 11.47 -0.71 2.95
C VAL A 46 12.79 -1.48 2.76
N PRO A 47 12.77 -2.79 2.41
CA PRO A 47 13.98 -3.57 2.24
C PRO A 47 14.89 -3.04 1.13
N GLU A 48 16.19 -3.33 1.24
CA GLU A 48 17.17 -2.90 0.24
C GLU A 48 16.80 -3.38 -1.17
N GLY A 49 16.84 -2.46 -2.12
CA GLY A 49 16.51 -2.73 -3.53
C GLY A 49 15.03 -2.58 -3.88
N PHE A 50 14.15 -2.37 -2.91
CA PHE A 50 12.75 -2.02 -3.16
C PHE A 50 12.52 -0.50 -3.13
N ASP A 51 11.69 -0.04 -4.05
CA ASP A 51 11.11 1.29 -4.07
C ASP A 51 9.62 1.19 -3.73
N TYR A 52 9.15 2.01 -2.79
CA TYR A 52 7.72 2.17 -2.55
C TYR A 52 7.12 3.13 -3.59
N LEU A 53 6.11 2.65 -4.33
CA LEU A 53 5.49 3.42 -5.41
C LEU A 53 4.16 4.08 -5.00
N GLY A 54 3.54 3.61 -3.92
CA GLY A 54 2.28 4.13 -3.41
C GLY A 54 1.38 3.03 -2.89
N ALA A 55 0.19 3.41 -2.44
CA ALA A 55 -0.84 2.48 -2.02
C ALA A 55 -2.22 3.05 -2.32
N HIS A 56 -3.21 2.18 -2.35
CA HIS A 56 -4.61 2.55 -2.56
C HIS A 56 -5.54 1.55 -1.86
N SER A 57 -6.74 1.99 -1.52
CA SER A 57 -7.79 1.09 -1.03
C SER A 57 -8.33 0.23 -2.18
N LEU A 58 -8.72 -1.00 -1.85
CA LEU A 58 -9.38 -1.94 -2.75
C LEU A 58 -10.87 -1.97 -2.47
N GLU A 59 -11.68 -2.05 -3.53
CA GLU A 59 -13.12 -2.25 -3.37
C GLU A 59 -13.42 -3.68 -2.90
N VAL A 60 -14.37 -3.84 -1.98
CA VAL A 60 -14.73 -5.15 -1.40
C VAL A 60 -15.10 -6.17 -2.48
N GLU A 61 -15.78 -5.74 -3.54
CA GLU A 61 -16.16 -6.63 -4.64
C GLU A 61 -14.94 -7.10 -5.46
N ASP A 62 -13.90 -6.28 -5.59
CA ASP A 62 -12.65 -6.67 -6.24
C ASP A 62 -11.86 -7.67 -5.37
N VAL A 63 -11.90 -7.49 -4.05
CA VAL A 63 -11.31 -8.45 -3.09
C VAL A 63 -11.99 -9.80 -3.21
N LYS A 64 -13.33 -9.84 -3.22
CA LYS A 64 -14.09 -11.09 -3.36
C LYS A 64 -13.80 -11.80 -4.67
N ALA A 65 -13.76 -11.06 -5.77
CA ALA A 65 -13.47 -11.61 -7.08
C ALA A 65 -12.04 -12.14 -7.22
N SER A 66 -11.08 -11.51 -6.54
CA SER A 66 -9.65 -11.82 -6.68
C SER A 66 -9.15 -12.87 -5.69
N TYR A 67 -9.73 -12.94 -4.49
CA TYR A 67 -9.22 -13.74 -3.39
C TYR A 67 -10.23 -14.78 -2.91
N ALA A 68 -11.34 -14.36 -2.30
CA ALA A 68 -12.42 -15.26 -1.87
C ALA A 68 -13.71 -14.48 -1.58
N ASP A 69 -14.85 -15.03 -2.00
CA ASP A 69 -16.18 -14.48 -1.72
C ASP A 69 -16.64 -14.89 -0.31
N VAL A 70 -16.11 -14.17 0.69
CA VAL A 70 -16.49 -14.31 2.10
C VAL A 70 -17.26 -13.08 2.59
N THR A 71 -18.09 -13.28 3.62
CA THR A 71 -18.73 -12.19 4.33
C THR A 71 -17.80 -11.58 5.37
N GLY A 72 -18.09 -10.34 5.79
CA GLY A 72 -17.35 -9.70 6.89
C GLY A 72 -16.03 -9.08 6.49
N ILE A 73 -15.80 -8.81 5.20
CA ILE A 73 -14.72 -7.92 4.75
C ILE A 73 -15.11 -6.49 5.14
N VAL A 74 -14.29 -5.84 5.95
CA VAL A 74 -14.50 -4.46 6.40
C VAL A 74 -13.91 -3.51 5.37
N GLU A 75 -12.64 -3.70 5.06
CA GLU A 75 -11.89 -2.90 4.09
C GLU A 75 -10.61 -3.62 3.65
N ALA A 76 -9.97 -3.10 2.61
CA ALA A 76 -8.73 -3.65 2.09
C ALA A 76 -7.88 -2.57 1.44
N SER A 77 -6.57 -2.78 1.41
CA SER A 77 -5.64 -1.93 0.69
C SER A 77 -4.54 -2.73 -0.01
N GLU A 78 -3.94 -2.13 -1.04
CA GLU A 78 -2.78 -2.67 -1.75
C GLU A 78 -1.66 -1.63 -1.76
N GLY A 79 -0.52 -2.00 -1.17
CA GLY A 79 0.75 -1.30 -1.28
C GLY A 79 1.54 -1.82 -2.48
N ILE A 80 2.10 -0.91 -3.25
CA ILE A 80 2.81 -1.18 -4.50
C ILE A 80 4.29 -0.89 -4.29
N TYR A 81 5.12 -1.89 -4.56
CA TYR A 81 6.57 -1.84 -4.45
C TYR A 81 7.19 -2.28 -5.77
N GLN A 82 8.39 -1.82 -6.05
CA GLN A 82 9.13 -2.25 -7.24
C GLN A 82 10.57 -2.58 -6.90
N ARG A 83 11.11 -3.61 -7.53
CA ARG A 83 12.52 -3.97 -7.50
C ARG A 83 12.94 -4.45 -8.88
N ASP A 84 14.02 -3.89 -9.42
CA ASP A 84 14.55 -4.26 -10.75
C ASP A 84 13.50 -4.21 -11.87
N SER A 85 12.61 -3.20 -11.85
CA SER A 85 11.46 -3.05 -12.76
C SER A 85 10.40 -4.17 -12.69
N VAL A 86 10.42 -4.98 -11.64
CA VAL A 86 9.39 -5.97 -11.31
C VAL A 86 8.54 -5.42 -10.18
N ASP A 87 7.22 -5.44 -10.37
CA ASP A 87 6.27 -4.98 -9.36
C ASP A 87 5.95 -6.09 -8.35
N TYR A 88 5.79 -5.66 -7.10
CA TYR A 88 5.44 -6.45 -5.93
C TYR A 88 4.35 -5.73 -5.16
N PHE A 89 3.53 -6.52 -4.46
CA PHE A 89 2.33 -6.01 -3.82
C PHE A 89 2.21 -6.60 -2.43
N ILE A 90 1.85 -5.74 -1.47
CA ILE A 90 1.39 -6.12 -0.13
C ILE A 90 -0.08 -5.79 -0.09
N ILE A 91 -0.92 -6.79 0.17
CA ILE A 91 -2.36 -6.63 0.31
C ILE A 91 -2.70 -6.94 1.75
N ALA A 92 -3.43 -6.02 2.38
CA ALA A 92 -4.00 -6.22 3.71
C ALA A 92 -5.51 -6.12 3.60
N ILE A 93 -6.20 -7.12 4.14
CA ILE A 93 -7.66 -7.23 4.14
C ILE A 93 -8.08 -7.30 5.61
N GLU A 94 -8.86 -6.33 6.06
CA GLU A 94 -9.46 -6.35 7.39
C GLU A 94 -10.81 -7.05 7.35
N LEU A 95 -11.04 -7.93 8.32
CA LEU A 95 -12.31 -8.63 8.50
C LEU A 95 -12.93 -8.35 9.86
N GLU A 96 -14.21 -8.67 10.01
CA GLU A 96 -14.96 -8.45 11.26
C GLU A 96 -14.44 -9.29 12.44
N SER A 97 -13.73 -10.41 12.17
CA SER A 97 -13.14 -11.27 13.19
C SER A 97 -11.98 -12.12 12.66
N SER A 98 -11.21 -12.72 13.57
CA SER A 98 -10.15 -13.68 13.24
C SER A 98 -10.68 -14.93 12.54
N GLU A 99 -11.86 -15.43 12.93
CA GLU A 99 -12.49 -16.56 12.26
C GLU A 99 -12.86 -16.24 10.80
N ALA A 100 -13.29 -15.01 10.52
CA ALA A 100 -13.54 -14.57 9.16
C ALA A 100 -12.24 -14.51 8.35
N ALA A 101 -11.14 -14.03 8.96
CA ALA A 101 -9.81 -14.00 8.32
C ALA A 101 -9.32 -15.41 7.97
N GLU A 102 -9.45 -16.38 8.90
CA GLU A 102 -9.10 -17.78 8.65
C GLU A 102 -9.96 -18.41 7.53
N GLU A 103 -11.26 -18.08 7.48
CA GLU A 103 -12.15 -18.52 6.41
C GLU A 103 -11.72 -17.95 5.05
N LEU A 104 -11.33 -16.67 4.98
CA LEU A 104 -10.81 -16.06 3.75
C LEU A 104 -9.58 -16.81 3.25
N VAL A 105 -8.61 -17.09 4.12
CA VAL A 105 -7.40 -17.85 3.75
C VAL A 105 -7.75 -19.26 3.29
N THR A 106 -8.70 -19.91 3.97
CA THR A 106 -9.16 -21.26 3.61
C THR A 106 -9.80 -21.28 2.22
N GLN A 107 -10.72 -20.36 1.94
CA GLN A 107 -11.37 -20.26 0.63
C GLN A 107 -10.40 -19.82 -0.47
N TYR A 108 -9.49 -18.90 -0.17
CA TYR A 108 -8.42 -18.49 -1.08
C TYR A 108 -7.59 -19.69 -1.52
N LYS A 109 -7.13 -20.52 -0.56
CA LYS A 109 -6.40 -21.76 -0.86
C LYS A 109 -7.27 -22.75 -1.65
N ALA A 110 -8.56 -22.87 -1.33
CA ALA A 110 -9.49 -23.75 -2.05
C ALA A 110 -9.72 -23.34 -3.52
N GLY A 111 -9.50 -22.06 -3.86
CA GLY A 111 -9.61 -21.55 -5.23
C GLY A 111 -8.55 -22.06 -6.21
N PHE A 112 -7.49 -22.73 -5.72
CA PHE A 112 -6.42 -23.21 -6.58
C PHE A 112 -6.59 -24.69 -6.98
N VAL A 113 -6.32 -24.97 -8.26
CA VAL A 113 -6.25 -26.35 -8.76
C VAL A 113 -5.00 -27.06 -8.22
N PRO A 114 -5.10 -28.30 -7.71
CA PRO A 114 -3.95 -29.10 -7.29
C PRO A 114 -2.90 -29.23 -8.39
N LEU A 115 -1.62 -29.24 -8.00
CA LEU A 115 -0.52 -29.47 -8.94
C LEU A 115 -0.43 -30.96 -9.29
N ALA A 116 -0.03 -31.26 -10.52
CA ALA A 116 0.24 -32.64 -10.94
C ALA A 116 1.48 -33.21 -10.25
N ASN A 117 2.46 -32.36 -9.92
CA ASN A 117 3.69 -32.71 -9.22
C ASN A 117 4.08 -31.58 -8.25
N GLY A 118 4.60 -31.96 -7.09
CA GLY A 118 5.04 -31.04 -6.03
C GLY A 118 3.90 -30.43 -5.23
N ASP A 119 4.27 -29.67 -4.20
CA ASP A 119 3.33 -29.05 -3.27
C ASP A 119 3.01 -27.62 -3.69
N ARG A 120 1.71 -27.31 -3.78
CA ARG A 120 1.23 -25.95 -4.06
C ARG A 120 1.40 -25.05 -2.83
N PHE A 121 1.11 -25.60 -1.67
CA PHE A 121 1.08 -24.92 -0.39
C PHE A 121 2.21 -25.48 0.46
N VAL A 122 3.11 -24.59 0.87
CA VAL A 122 4.20 -24.93 1.79
C VAL A 122 4.02 -24.03 3.01
N GLU A 123 3.90 -24.64 4.19
CA GLU A 123 3.85 -23.89 5.43
C GLU A 123 5.28 -23.43 5.77
N GLU A 124 5.40 -22.14 6.09
CA GLU A 124 6.63 -21.44 6.45
C GLU A 124 6.36 -20.61 7.71
N SER A 125 7.41 -20.12 8.35
CA SER A 125 7.28 -19.24 9.51
C SER A 125 8.36 -18.18 9.45
N PHE A 126 7.94 -16.93 9.68
CA PHE A 126 8.80 -15.75 9.79
C PHE A 126 8.15 -14.79 10.79
N ASN A 127 8.92 -13.85 11.34
CA ASN A 127 8.46 -12.88 12.36
C ASN A 127 7.73 -13.48 13.58
N GLY A 128 7.79 -14.79 13.81
CA GLY A 128 7.10 -15.46 14.92
C GLY A 128 5.65 -15.88 14.65
N HIS A 129 5.18 -15.84 13.41
CA HIS A 129 3.88 -16.40 13.00
C HIS A 129 4.03 -17.46 11.90
N ASP A 130 2.96 -18.20 11.65
CA ASP A 130 2.88 -19.19 10.58
C ASP A 130 2.28 -18.55 9.32
N ALA A 131 2.86 -18.85 8.17
CA ALA A 131 2.42 -18.38 6.87
C ALA A 131 2.39 -19.53 5.86
N THR A 132 1.53 -19.43 4.85
CA THR A 132 1.55 -20.36 3.73
C THR A 132 2.17 -19.69 2.52
N ARG A 133 3.24 -20.28 1.96
CA ARG A 133 3.68 -19.98 0.61
C ARG A 133 2.82 -20.74 -0.41
N VAL A 134 2.19 -19.99 -1.31
CA VAL A 134 1.41 -20.48 -2.44
C VAL A 134 2.22 -20.38 -3.73
N THR A 135 2.38 -21.49 -4.44
CA THR A 135 3.05 -21.51 -5.76
C THR A 135 2.01 -21.49 -6.88
N LYS A 136 1.87 -20.38 -7.59
CA LYS A 136 1.07 -20.23 -8.82
C LYS A 136 1.95 -20.44 -10.04
N TYR A 137 1.42 -20.99 -11.12
CA TYR A 137 2.12 -21.06 -12.40
C TYR A 137 1.45 -20.14 -13.41
N ILE A 138 2.26 -19.45 -14.20
CA ILE A 138 1.82 -18.69 -15.36
C ILE A 138 2.48 -19.24 -16.61
N THR A 139 1.84 -19.06 -17.76
CA THR A 139 2.46 -19.35 -19.05
C THR A 139 3.27 -18.12 -19.48
N SER A 140 4.60 -18.27 -19.56
CA SER A 140 5.51 -17.25 -20.09
C SER A 140 6.33 -17.88 -21.20
N ASN A 141 6.32 -17.30 -22.40
CA ASN A 141 7.02 -17.82 -23.59
C ASN A 141 6.73 -19.31 -23.91
N GLY A 142 5.53 -19.79 -23.58
CA GLY A 142 5.12 -21.18 -23.79
C GLY A 142 5.53 -22.15 -22.68
N GLU A 143 6.25 -21.69 -21.66
CA GLU A 143 6.67 -22.48 -20.51
C GLU A 143 5.87 -22.12 -19.25
N GLN A 144 5.72 -23.09 -18.34
CA GLN A 144 5.12 -22.84 -17.04
C GLN A 144 6.20 -22.30 -16.09
N VAL A 145 6.01 -21.08 -15.61
CA VAL A 145 6.95 -20.41 -14.70
C VAL A 145 6.26 -20.15 -13.36
N PRO A 146 6.90 -20.45 -12.22
CA PRO A 146 6.29 -20.24 -10.92
C PRO A 146 6.22 -18.75 -10.56
N ARG A 147 5.22 -18.44 -9.74
CA ARG A 147 4.97 -17.16 -9.08
C ARG A 147 4.58 -17.46 -7.64
N TYR A 148 5.17 -16.73 -6.71
CA TYR A 148 5.02 -17.02 -5.29
C TYR A 148 4.17 -15.95 -4.63
N HIS A 149 3.21 -16.41 -3.85
CA HIS A 149 2.48 -15.57 -2.93
C HIS A 149 2.71 -16.09 -1.51
N TYR A 150 2.79 -15.20 -0.55
CA TYR A 150 2.75 -15.51 0.88
C TYR A 150 1.41 -15.05 1.42
N VAL A 151 0.75 -15.88 2.21
CA VAL A 151 -0.53 -15.55 2.86
C VAL A 151 -0.52 -16.00 4.31
N TRP A 152 -0.96 -15.13 5.20
CA TRP A 152 -1.11 -15.42 6.62
C TRP A 152 -2.22 -14.57 7.23
N THR A 153 -2.62 -14.92 8.44
CA THR A 153 -3.52 -14.12 9.26
C THR A 153 -2.74 -13.45 10.40
N ASN A 154 -3.18 -12.27 10.79
CA ASN A 154 -2.77 -11.63 12.03
C ASN A 154 -4.01 -10.98 12.65
N GLU A 155 -4.49 -11.54 13.77
CA GLU A 155 -5.80 -11.21 14.34
C GLU A 155 -6.92 -11.30 13.29
N ASN A 156 -7.65 -10.21 13.05
CA ASN A 156 -8.72 -10.11 12.05
C ASN A 156 -8.22 -9.64 10.67
N PHE A 157 -6.92 -9.58 10.44
CA PHE A 157 -6.32 -9.23 9.15
C PHE A 157 -5.85 -10.46 8.38
N VAL A 158 -5.97 -10.39 7.07
CA VAL A 158 -5.25 -11.27 6.13
C VAL A 158 -4.24 -10.44 5.37
N PHE A 159 -3.00 -10.91 5.36
CA PHE A 159 -1.94 -10.35 4.54
C PHE A 159 -1.64 -11.27 3.37
N LEU A 160 -1.47 -10.68 2.18
CA LEU A 160 -0.94 -11.36 1.02
C LEU A 160 0.22 -10.57 0.43
N VAL A 161 1.36 -11.23 0.23
CA VAL A 161 2.52 -10.64 -0.46
C VAL A 161 2.80 -11.42 -1.73
N LYS A 162 2.86 -10.72 -2.86
CA LYS A 162 3.02 -11.33 -4.19
C LYS A 162 3.95 -10.49 -5.07
N GLY A 163 4.64 -11.15 -5.99
CA GLY A 163 5.49 -10.47 -6.99
C GLY A 163 5.54 -11.22 -8.31
N ASN A 164 5.85 -10.52 -9.40
CA ASN A 164 5.99 -11.14 -10.72
C ASN A 164 7.39 -11.77 -10.94
N THR A 165 7.84 -12.60 -10.00
CA THR A 165 9.16 -13.26 -10.01
C THR A 165 9.03 -14.77 -9.78
N ASP A 166 10.00 -15.53 -10.30
CA ASP A 166 10.22 -16.95 -10.00
C ASP A 166 11.24 -17.17 -8.87
N ASP A 167 11.62 -16.11 -8.17
CA ASP A 167 12.41 -16.17 -6.95
C ASP A 167 11.52 -15.90 -5.73
N ASN A 168 11.24 -16.94 -4.94
CA ASN A 168 10.44 -16.79 -3.72
C ASN A 168 11.15 -15.97 -2.64
N THR A 169 12.48 -15.93 -2.63
CA THR A 169 13.23 -15.27 -1.56
C THR A 169 13.01 -13.76 -1.58
N ILE A 170 12.89 -13.16 -2.76
CA ILE A 170 12.57 -11.74 -2.90
C ILE A 170 11.16 -11.42 -2.41
N VAL A 171 10.20 -12.32 -2.63
CA VAL A 171 8.82 -12.14 -2.11
C VAL A 171 8.80 -12.32 -0.60
N MET A 172 9.60 -13.26 -0.07
CA MET A 172 9.78 -13.46 1.36
C MET A 172 10.40 -12.23 2.03
N ASP A 173 11.47 -11.66 1.48
CA ASP A 173 12.13 -10.46 2.02
C ASP A 173 11.11 -9.32 2.24
N LEU A 174 10.17 -9.15 1.30
CA LEU A 174 9.11 -8.15 1.40
C LEU A 174 8.04 -8.53 2.43
N ALA A 175 7.71 -9.83 2.56
CA ALA A 175 6.77 -10.33 3.55
C ALA A 175 7.31 -10.18 4.98
N GLU A 176 8.58 -10.52 5.22
CA GLU A 176 9.25 -10.33 6.51
C GLU A 176 9.29 -8.86 6.92
N ALA A 177 9.42 -7.95 5.96
CA ALA A 177 9.48 -6.52 6.23
C ALA A 177 8.16 -5.93 6.77
N THR A 178 7.04 -6.64 6.62
CA THR A 178 5.75 -6.23 7.22
C THR A 178 5.79 -6.21 8.74
N GLY A 179 6.70 -6.98 9.36
CA GLY A 179 6.90 -7.03 10.81
C GLY A 179 5.85 -7.79 11.60
N PHE A 180 4.79 -8.24 10.93
CA PHE A 180 3.84 -9.28 11.40
C PHE A 180 4.22 -10.83 11.20
#